data_AF-A0A2E7EUM7-F1
#
_entry.id   AF-A0A2E7EUM7-F1
#
_cell.length_a   1.000
_cell.length_b   1.000
_cell.length_c   1.000
_cell.angle_alpha   90.00
_cell.angle_beta   90.00
_cell.angle_gamma   90.00
#
_symmetry.space_group_name_H-M   'P 1'
#
loop_
_entity.id
_entity.type
_entity.pdbx_description
1 polymer ?
#
loop_
_entity_poly.entity_id
_entity_poly.type
_entity_poly.pdbx_seq_one_letter_code
_entity_poly.pdbx_strand_id
1 'polypeptide(L)' 'MGAIAALMAAIELQRALEEERVRVPATVVSDDPLRETLQRCRTLTPVALEADTECQAAWEENRRRFFGTSTTDPETD' A
#
# COMPACT_ATOMS: atom_id res chain seq x y z
N MET A 1 18.86 -32.03 24.11
CA MET A 1 17.55 -31.77 23.47
C MET A 1 17.31 -30.30 23.09
N GLY A 2 17.82 -29.30 23.84
CA GLY A 2 17.57 -27.87 23.53
C GLY A 2 18.12 -27.38 22.18
N ALA A 3 19.28 -27.89 21.73
CA ALA A 3 19.86 -27.49 20.44
C ALA A 3 18.98 -27.90 19.24
N ILE A 4 18.31 -29.06 19.32
CA ILE A 4 17.43 -29.55 18.25
C ILE A 4 16.16 -28.69 18.19
N ALA A 5 15.59 -28.33 19.34
CA ALA A 5 14.44 -27.44 19.42
C ALA A 5 14.73 -26.04 18.85
N ALA A 6 15.91 -25.48 19.14
CA ALA A 6 16.33 -24.19 18.61
C ALA A 6 16.51 -24.21 17.08
N LEU A 7 17.06 -25.30 16.53
CA LEU A 7 17.22 -25.47 15.08
C LEU A 7 15.86 -25.56 14.36
N MET A 8 14.91 -26.33 14.91
CA MET A 8 13.56 -26.42 14.34
C MET A 8 12.86 -25.06 14.34
N ALA A 9 12.94 -24.31 15.44
CA ALA A 9 12.36 -22.96 15.51
C ALA A 9 12.98 -21.99 14.48
N ALA A 10 14.30 -22.08 14.24
CA ALA A 10 14.98 -21.27 13.24
C ALA A 10 14.51 -21.61 11.81
N ILE A 11 14.30 -22.90 11.51
CA ILE A 11 13.82 -23.35 10.21
C ILE A 11 12.38 -22.87 9.97
N GLU A 12 11.49 -23.03 10.95
CA GLU A 12 10.10 -22.55 10.81
C GLU A 12 10.03 -21.04 10.62
N LEU A 13 10.88 -20.28 11.33
CA LEU A 13 10.99 -18.84 11.13
C LEU A 13 11.49 -18.50 9.72
N GLN A 14 12.51 -19.21 9.21
CA GLN A 14 13.00 -19.01 7.85
C GLN A 14 11.91 -19.29 6.81
N ARG A 15 11.16 -20.38 6.97
CA ARG A 15 10.05 -20.74 6.07
C ARG A 15 8.93 -19.69 6.08
N ALA A 16 8.55 -19.20 7.26
CA ALA A 16 7.54 -18.15 7.39
C ALA A 16 7.98 -16.84 6.71
N LEU A 17 9.26 -16.49 6.83
CA LEU A 17 9.83 -15.31 6.17
C LEU A 17 9.90 -15.49 4.64
N GLU A 18 10.22 -16.69 4.15
CA GLU A 18 10.19 -16.99 2.71
C GLU A 18 8.77 -16.93 2.14
N GLU A 19 7.78 -17.48 2.83
CA GLU A 19 6.37 -17.40 2.42
C GLU A 19 5.86 -15.95 2.35
N GLU A 20 6.23 -15.10 3.30
CA GLU A 20 5.89 -13.67 3.26
C GLU A 20 6.58 -12.95 2.08
N ARG A 21 7.83 -13.33 1.76
CA ARG A 21 8.54 -12.77 0.60
C ARG A 21 7.97 -13.22 -0.75
N VAL A 22 7.40 -14.43 -0.81
CA VAL A 22 6.78 -14.98 -2.03
C VAL A 22 5.38 -14.40 -2.25
N ARG A 23 4.74 -13.84 -1.22
CA ARG A 23 3.51 -13.05 -1.36
C ARG A 23 3.84 -11.70 -2.02
N VAL A 24 4.23 -11.74 -3.29
CA VAL A 24 4.17 -10.56 -4.15
C VAL A 24 2.68 -10.24 -4.29
N PRO A 25 2.21 -9.07 -3.82
CA PRO A 25 0.83 -8.68 -4.05
C PRO A 25 0.61 -8.71 -5.55
N ALA A 26 -0.42 -9.43 -5.99
CA ALA A 26 -0.80 -9.45 -7.40
C ALA A 26 -0.88 -7.99 -7.86
N THR A 27 -0.06 -7.65 -8.86
CA THR A 27 -0.11 -6.32 -9.47
C THR A 27 -1.45 -6.20 -10.18
N VAL A 28 -2.48 -5.78 -9.46
CA VAL A 28 -3.73 -5.37 -10.08
C VAL A 28 -3.33 -4.20 -10.96
N VAL A 29 -3.38 -4.34 -12.29
CA VAL A 29 -3.27 -3.21 -13.20
C VAL A 29 -4.63 -2.53 -13.13
N SER A 30 -4.72 -1.55 -12.24
CA SER A 30 -5.84 -0.62 -12.19
C SER A 30 -5.41 0.60 -12.99
N ASP A 31 -6.21 0.92 -14.02
CA ASP A 31 -6.09 2.12 -14.87
C ASP A 31 -6.57 3.38 -14.13
N ASP A 32 -6.61 3.35 -12.78
CA ASP A 32 -6.99 4.52 -11.99
C ASP A 32 -5.85 5.55 -12.05
N PRO A 33 -6.04 6.71 -12.72
CA PRO A 33 -5.01 7.73 -12.82
C PRO A 33 -4.58 8.24 -11.44
N LEU A 34 -5.47 8.17 -10.43
CA LEU A 34 -5.12 8.53 -9.06
C LEU A 34 -4.02 7.63 -8.50
N ARG A 35 -3.99 6.36 -8.91
CA ARG A 35 -3.02 5.38 -8.40
C ARG A 35 -1.62 5.64 -8.94
N GLU A 36 -1.50 6.06 -10.20
CA GLU A 36 -0.23 6.47 -10.80
C GLU A 36 0.35 7.69 -10.07
N THR A 37 -0.47 8.72 -9.86
CA THR A 37 -0.09 9.92 -9.10
C THR A 37 0.39 9.56 -7.69
N LEU A 38 -0.36 8.72 -6.97
CA LEU A 38 0.04 8.30 -5.61
C LEU A 38 1.34 7.49 -5.60
N GLN A 39 1.60 6.66 -6.62
CA GLN A 39 2.87 5.95 -6.75
C GLN A 39 4.05 6.91 -6.89
N ARG A 40 3.91 7.95 -7.73
CA ARG A 40 4.92 9.02 -7.84
C ARG A 40 5.13 9.72 -6.51
N CYS A 41 4.05 10.15 -5.85
CA CYS A 41 4.12 10.91 -4.60
C CYS A 41 4.83 10.17 -3.45
N ARG A 42 4.76 8.84 -3.42
CA ARG A 42 5.44 8.00 -2.40
C ARG A 42 6.97 8.04 -2.49
N THR A 43 7.53 8.53 -3.59
CA THR A 43 8.99 8.64 -3.76
C THR A 43 9.55 9.98 -3.30
N LEU A 44 8.69 10.94 -2.94
CA LEU A 44 9.09 12.27 -2.47
C LEU A 44 9.59 12.22 -1.02
N THR A 45 10.53 13.12 -0.70
CA THR A 45 10.88 13.40 0.70
C THR A 45 9.71 14.10 1.40
N PRO A 46 9.62 14.06 2.74
CA PRO A 46 8.54 14.73 3.46
C PRO A 46 8.42 16.22 3.13
N VAL A 47 9.55 16.93 3.06
CA VAL A 47 9.58 18.37 2.71
C VAL A 47 9.07 18.61 1.28
N ALA A 48 9.46 17.77 0.32
CA ALA A 48 8.98 17.89 -1.05
C ALA A 48 7.49 17.55 -1.16
N LEU A 49 7.01 16.55 -0.42
CA LEU A 49 5.61 16.16 -0.38
C LEU A 49 4.72 17.27 0.20
N GLU A 50 5.17 17.97 1.22
CA GLU A 50 4.45 19.12 1.81
C GLU A 50 4.31 20.29 0.82
N ALA A 51 5.32 20.51 -0.03
CA ALA A 51 5.30 21.58 -1.03
C ALA A 51 4.52 21.22 -2.31
N ASP A 52 4.27 19.94 -2.57
CA ASP A 52 3.61 19.45 -3.79
C ASP A 52 2.09 19.42 -3.62
N THR A 53 1.41 20.45 -4.11
CA THR A 53 -0.05 20.60 -4.01
C THR A 53 -0.83 19.52 -4.76
N GLU A 54 -0.27 18.96 -5.84
CA GLU A 54 -0.89 17.88 -6.61
C GLU A 54 -0.90 16.60 -5.78
N CYS A 55 0.23 16.29 -5.11
CA CYS A 55 0.31 15.16 -4.21
C CYS A 55 -0.60 15.30 -2.98
N GLN A 56 -0.73 16.51 -2.42
CA GLN A 56 -1.67 16.76 -1.32
C GLN A 56 -3.12 16.50 -1.74
N ALA A 57 -3.52 17.01 -2.90
CA ALA A 57 -4.87 16.79 -3.43
C ALA A 57 -5.14 15.30 -3.72
N ALA A 58 -4.17 14.58 -4.30
CA ALA A 58 -4.29 13.15 -4.58
C ALA A 58 -4.46 12.33 -3.30
N TRP A 59 -3.73 12.65 -2.23
CA TRP A 59 -3.87 11.97 -0.95
C TRP A 59 -5.22 12.25 -0.28
N GLU A 60 -5.71 13.48 -0.35
CA GLU A 60 -7.03 13.82 0.15
C GLU A 60 -8.13 13.06 -0.59
N GLU A 61 -8.06 13.00 -1.92
CA GLU A 61 -9.03 12.27 -2.74
C GLU A 61 -8.99 10.76 -2.44
N ASN A 62 -7.79 10.17 -2.33
CA ASN A 62 -7.65 8.77 -1.94
C ASN A 62 -8.27 8.49 -0.57
N ARG A 63 -8.06 9.41 0.39
CA ARG A 63 -8.68 9.32 1.72
C ARG A 63 -10.21 9.37 1.61
N ARG A 64 -10.78 10.27 0.81
CA ARG A 64 -12.23 10.36 0.59
C ARG A 64 -12.81 9.06 0.02
N ARG A 65 -12.18 8.52 -1.03
CA ARG A 65 -12.59 7.24 -1.66
C ARG A 65 -12.51 6.08 -0.67
N PHE A 66 -11.44 6.01 0.12
CA PHE A 66 -11.24 4.94 1.10
C PHE A 66 -12.33 4.93 2.18
N PHE A 67 -12.78 6.11 2.61
CA PHE A 67 -13.85 6.23 3.60
C PHE A 67 -15.26 6.27 2.99
N GLY A 68 -15.40 6.10 1.67
CA GLY A 68 -16.70 6.18 1.00
C GLY A 68 -17.37 7.56 1.10
N THR A 69 -16.60 8.61 1.36
CA THR A 69 -17.11 10.00 1.44
C THR A 69 -17.05 10.72 0.10
N SER A 70 -16.64 10.03 -0.96
CA SER A 70 -16.85 10.49 -2.33
C SER A 70 -18.34 10.41 -2.63
N THR A 71 -19.08 11.49 -2.36
CA THR A 71 -20.45 11.68 -2.84
C THR A 71 -20.41 11.82 -4.37
N THR A 72 -20.41 10.67 -5.03
CA THR A 72 -20.79 10.53 -6.42
C THR A 72 -22.01 9.63 -6.46
N ASP A 73 -23.08 10.04 -5.75
CA ASP A 73 -24.42 9.58 -6.10
C ASP A 73 -24.91 10.50 -7.21
N PRO A 74 -24.97 10.05 -8.48
CA PRO A 74 -25.90 10.64 -9.41
C PRO A 74 -27.31 10.22 -8.94
N GLU A 75 -27.88 11.00 -8.02
CA GLU A 75 -29.32 10.95 -7.74
C GLU A 75 -30.03 11.11 -9.08
N THR A 76 -30.55 9.99 -9.56
CA THR A 76 -31.28 9.89 -10.81
C THR A 76 -32.72 10.23 -10.45
N ASP A 77 -33.21 11.31 -11.05
CA ASP A 77 -34.59 11.81 -11.04
C ASP A 77 -35.62 10.67 -11.22
#